data_AF-A0A3A0CYU4-F1
#
_entry.id   AF-A0A3A0CYU4-F1
#
_cell.length_a   1.000
_cell.length_b   1.000
_cell.length_c   1.000
_cell.angle_alpha   90.00
_cell.angle_beta   90.00
_cell.angle_gamma   90.00
#
_symmetry.space_group_name_H-M   'P 1'
#
loop_
_entity.id
_entity.type
_entity.pdbx_description
1 polymer ?
#
loop_
_entity_poly.entity_id
_entity_poly.type
_entity_poly.pdbx_seq_one_letter_code
_entity_poly.pdbx_strand_id
1 'polypeptide(L)'
;MVLGRRFLTLGLLGMVLIWTSGCAVPQPRGQGIYQYVTEPTTKAGYHLYLPMDYVRNNGRHPNPRMKGWPLVMTFHGMKPYDNALPQEREWEKEADIYGYVVCAPELNTSDSFMEYPLTREHSYVLRDKENVIAIMEHVFQTTNTDRKKVLATSWSCGGYLAHYFPNRFPDRFACIAVRLSNFSAALMTEATVPLYKDRVPVAIFIGDGDFPACKTESQDAVAWYEARKFKTVRGKMIDNMGHSRIPQTAAAFFAEQIGLEPLHPEDAARTVAQVQMTDYYPPPALLAQFAPPSTLGRPPTALAYNEPASRRNSPTTPPAPPKTTPPAAPGRSDSAAAQSAFTGSSAGRDYPTGRMPTYEIVAARNRTDPPASPSARPERPAPQPTAKPSAPQAAPVPSQKPRSEPQQPTQLASIARESKPTLTPAPRHNPPPSAAAAVKPVAQKEVSAKSPPVETPKPPWKASEPPMYAARPVSRNEAAKNAAAAEASRNAAARQANQREAVARSTKQYGVTPSSGRMPGTAAARPSQPASASRAFSNQTRVNRVNVQLNGQAVGTSPHFIQYSVELPREKLEGADILWQDNGVWLNDEPSGRKILTAPGHHNISVIVVTRDDVEYRGNATVQVLEPGPGSAAY
;
A
#
# COMPACT_ATOMS: atom_id res chain seq x y z
N MET A 1 38.06 -0.41 31.42
CA MET A 1 37.39 0.12 30.20
C MET A 1 37.02 -0.96 29.16
N VAL A 2 37.91 -1.90 28.77
CA VAL A 2 37.68 -2.84 27.65
C VAL A 2 36.34 -3.59 27.71
N LEU A 3 35.92 -4.04 28.89
CA LEU A 3 34.69 -4.83 29.05
C LEU A 3 33.41 -4.07 28.64
N GLY A 4 33.31 -2.79 28.97
CA GLY A 4 32.14 -1.95 28.65
C GLY A 4 31.94 -1.74 27.14
N ARG A 5 33.04 -1.66 26.36
CA ARG A 5 32.95 -1.56 24.90
C ARG A 5 32.32 -2.82 24.29
N ARG A 6 32.60 -4.01 24.81
CA ARG A 6 32.00 -5.27 24.31
C ARG A 6 30.50 -5.32 24.53
N PHE A 7 30.01 -4.90 25.70
CA PHE A 7 28.57 -4.81 25.96
C PHE A 7 27.87 -3.78 25.06
N LEU A 8 28.49 -2.62 24.82
CA LEU A 8 27.95 -1.61 23.90
C LEU A 8 27.85 -2.14 22.45
N THR A 9 28.89 -2.81 21.94
CA THR A 9 28.88 -3.39 20.60
C THR A 9 27.85 -4.51 20.46
N LEU A 10 27.68 -5.37 21.47
CA LEU A 10 26.66 -6.42 21.47
C LEU A 10 25.23 -5.83 21.55
N GLY A 11 25.02 -4.77 22.33
CA GLY A 11 23.74 -4.05 22.38
C GLY A 11 23.38 -3.39 21.05
N LEU A 12 24.35 -2.73 20.40
CA LEU A 12 24.18 -2.16 19.06
C LEU A 12 23.90 -3.24 18.00
N LEU A 13 24.62 -4.36 18.03
CA LEU A 13 24.36 -5.47 17.09
C LEU A 13 22.97 -6.09 17.32
N GLY A 14 22.54 -6.22 18.58
CA GLY A 14 21.19 -6.67 18.92
C GLY A 14 20.10 -5.73 18.41
N MET A 15 20.27 -4.41 18.58
CA MET A 15 19.40 -3.39 18.02
C MET A 15 19.32 -3.50 16.48
N VAL A 16 20.48 -3.54 15.79
CA VAL A 16 20.53 -3.67 14.34
C VAL A 16 19.81 -4.94 13.87
N LEU A 17 20.03 -6.08 14.53
CA LEU A 17 19.34 -7.33 14.19
C LEU A 17 17.82 -7.22 14.33
N ILE A 18 17.32 -6.63 15.41
CA ILE A 18 15.87 -6.38 15.65
C ILE A 18 15.28 -5.46 14.57
N TRP A 19 16.02 -4.43 14.14
CA TRP A 19 15.57 -3.51 13.09
C TRP A 19 15.64 -4.14 11.68
N THR A 20 16.55 -5.09 11.44
CA THR A 20 16.62 -5.83 10.16
C THR A 20 15.65 -7.02 10.08
N SER A 21 15.08 -7.49 11.19
CA SER A 21 14.04 -8.52 11.16
C SER A 21 12.70 -7.92 10.74
N GLY A 22 12.41 -7.99 9.44
CA GLY A 22 11.14 -7.54 8.85
C GLY A 22 9.90 -8.16 9.49
N CYS A 23 8.77 -7.46 9.36
CA CYS A 23 7.53 -7.67 10.09
C CYS A 23 6.95 -9.07 9.82
N ALA A 24 7.17 -9.95 10.80
CA ALA A 24 6.89 -11.38 10.71
C ALA A 24 5.46 -11.68 10.27
N VAL A 25 5.30 -12.76 9.50
CA VAL A 25 4.01 -13.34 9.12
C VAL A 25 3.75 -14.54 10.04
N PRO A 26 3.01 -14.39 11.16
CA PRO A 26 2.63 -15.50 12.03
C PRO A 26 1.51 -16.37 11.42
N GLN A 27 0.82 -15.88 10.39
CA GLN A 27 -0.25 -16.61 9.72
C GLN A 27 0.27 -17.94 9.13
N PRO A 28 -0.48 -19.05 9.28
CA PRO A 28 -0.18 -20.28 8.56
C PRO A 28 -0.23 -20.06 7.04
N ARG A 29 0.60 -20.80 6.31
CA ARG A 29 0.54 -20.86 4.84
C ARG A 29 -0.76 -21.51 4.38
N GLY A 30 -1.23 -21.13 3.19
CA GLY A 30 -2.33 -21.78 2.51
C GLY A 30 -1.89 -23.04 1.74
N GLN A 31 -2.84 -23.63 1.01
CA GLN A 31 -2.73 -24.88 0.26
C GLN A 31 -2.96 -24.69 -1.26
N GLY A 32 -3.15 -23.44 -1.70
CA GLY A 32 -3.28 -23.03 -3.10
C GLY A 32 -1.95 -22.84 -3.82
N ILE A 33 -1.96 -21.99 -4.85
CA ILE A 33 -0.80 -21.71 -5.69
C ILE A 33 -0.39 -20.23 -5.54
N TYR A 34 0.80 -20.04 -4.95
CA TYR A 34 1.57 -18.80 -4.99
C TYR A 34 2.32 -18.65 -6.33
N GLN A 35 2.37 -17.44 -6.87
CA GLN A 35 3.20 -17.05 -8.00
C GLN A 35 3.77 -15.63 -7.79
N TYR A 36 5.00 -15.39 -8.27
CA TYR A 36 5.46 -14.04 -8.58
C TYR A 36 5.33 -13.83 -10.09
N VAL A 37 4.73 -12.71 -10.48
CA VAL A 37 4.37 -12.42 -11.87
C VAL A 37 4.83 -11.01 -12.23
N THR A 38 5.40 -10.85 -13.42
CA THR A 38 5.67 -9.54 -14.03
C THR A 38 4.56 -9.26 -15.03
N GLU A 39 3.85 -8.15 -14.89
CA GLU A 39 2.78 -7.80 -15.83
C GLU A 39 3.36 -7.25 -17.16
N PRO A 40 2.74 -7.53 -18.31
CA PRO A 40 3.36 -7.33 -19.63
C PRO A 40 3.54 -5.86 -20.06
N THR A 41 2.90 -4.90 -19.41
CA THR A 41 2.77 -3.51 -19.89
C THR A 41 3.89 -2.61 -19.33
N THR A 42 3.79 -2.24 -18.06
CA THR A 42 4.74 -1.45 -17.25
C THR A 42 5.97 -2.24 -16.80
N LYS A 43 5.90 -3.58 -16.84
CA LYS A 43 6.85 -4.52 -16.22
C LYS A 43 6.86 -4.49 -14.69
N ALA A 44 5.81 -3.96 -14.05
CA ALA A 44 5.64 -4.07 -12.61
C ALA A 44 5.54 -5.53 -12.14
N GLY A 45 6.16 -5.82 -11.00
CA GLY A 45 6.08 -7.10 -10.30
C GLY A 45 4.87 -7.16 -9.36
N TYR A 46 4.31 -8.35 -9.19
CA TYR A 46 3.30 -8.61 -8.16
C TYR A 46 3.32 -10.07 -7.71
N HIS A 47 2.85 -10.29 -6.49
CA HIS A 47 2.61 -11.61 -5.93
C HIS A 47 1.13 -11.95 -6.09
N LEU A 48 0.85 -13.13 -6.63
CA LEU A 48 -0.48 -13.64 -6.93
C LEU A 48 -0.68 -14.93 -6.16
N TYR A 49 -1.74 -14.99 -5.35
CA TYR A 49 -2.19 -16.22 -4.71
C TYR A 49 -3.54 -16.65 -5.27
N LEU A 50 -3.59 -17.89 -5.76
CA LEU A 50 -4.79 -18.57 -6.23
C LEU A 50 -5.18 -19.61 -5.18
N PRO A 51 -6.36 -19.50 -4.53
CA PRO A 51 -6.70 -20.33 -3.39
C PRO A 51 -6.90 -21.79 -3.79
N MET A 52 -6.76 -22.69 -2.82
CA MET A 52 -6.80 -24.15 -3.00
C MET A 52 -7.99 -24.62 -3.86
N ASP A 53 -9.18 -24.07 -3.63
CA ASP A 53 -10.38 -24.43 -4.40
C ASP A 53 -10.48 -23.74 -5.77
N TYR A 54 -9.74 -22.65 -6.04
CA TYR A 54 -9.54 -22.14 -7.41
C TYR A 54 -8.75 -23.17 -8.22
N VAL A 55 -7.69 -23.72 -7.62
CA VAL A 55 -6.82 -24.71 -8.27
C VAL A 55 -7.58 -26.01 -8.54
N ARG A 56 -8.26 -26.56 -7.53
CA ARG A 56 -9.07 -27.80 -7.65
C ARG A 56 -10.18 -27.69 -8.70
N ASN A 57 -10.89 -26.56 -8.74
CA ASN A 57 -12.02 -26.34 -9.65
C ASN A 57 -11.60 -25.69 -11.00
N ASN A 58 -10.30 -25.66 -11.31
CA ASN A 58 -9.74 -25.11 -12.55
C ASN A 58 -10.28 -23.69 -12.87
N GLY A 59 -10.23 -22.81 -11.89
CA GLY A 59 -10.68 -21.42 -11.95
C GLY A 59 -12.20 -21.20 -11.79
N ARG A 60 -13.03 -22.25 -11.72
CA ARG A 60 -14.48 -22.10 -11.46
C ARG A 60 -14.75 -21.91 -9.96
N HIS A 61 -15.55 -20.93 -9.59
CA HIS A 61 -15.93 -20.71 -8.20
C HIS A 61 -16.93 -21.80 -7.75
N PRO A 62 -16.78 -22.44 -6.58
CA PRO A 62 -17.62 -23.57 -6.18
C PRO A 62 -19.09 -23.17 -5.91
N ASN A 63 -19.34 -21.98 -5.38
CA ASN A 63 -20.70 -21.42 -5.30
C ASN A 63 -21.16 -20.96 -6.71
N PRO A 64 -22.19 -21.59 -7.33
CA PRO A 64 -22.60 -21.31 -8.71
C PRO A 64 -23.27 -19.94 -8.91
N ARG A 65 -23.58 -19.21 -7.84
CA ARG A 65 -24.08 -17.82 -7.91
C ARG A 65 -22.94 -16.82 -8.20
N MET A 66 -21.69 -17.22 -8.00
CA MET A 66 -20.51 -16.39 -8.24
C MET A 66 -20.00 -16.58 -9.67
N LYS A 67 -20.06 -15.50 -10.46
CA LYS A 67 -19.62 -15.52 -11.88
C LYS A 67 -18.09 -15.57 -12.04
N GLY A 68 -17.36 -15.23 -10.98
CA GLY A 68 -15.91 -15.24 -10.86
C GLY A 68 -15.50 -15.05 -9.41
N TRP A 69 -14.21 -15.20 -9.13
CA TRP A 69 -13.63 -15.07 -7.79
C TRP A 69 -13.48 -13.59 -7.40
N PRO A 70 -13.76 -13.19 -6.14
CA PRO A 70 -13.39 -11.85 -5.68
C PRO A 70 -11.87 -11.67 -5.70
N LEU A 71 -11.42 -10.44 -5.96
CA LEU A 71 -10.01 -10.07 -6.01
C LEU A 71 -9.68 -9.16 -4.82
N VAL A 72 -8.82 -9.62 -3.92
CA VAL A 72 -8.23 -8.80 -2.86
C VAL A 72 -6.97 -8.14 -3.39
N MET A 73 -6.97 -6.82 -3.49
CA MET A 73 -5.79 -5.99 -3.74
C MET A 73 -5.22 -5.58 -2.38
N THR A 74 -4.05 -6.11 -2.02
CA THR A 74 -3.43 -5.91 -0.69
C THR A 74 -2.15 -5.08 -0.79
N PHE A 75 -2.17 -3.88 -0.22
CA PHE A 75 -1.06 -2.92 -0.29
C PHE A 75 -0.14 -3.05 0.94
N HIS A 76 1.16 -3.20 0.70
CA HIS A 76 2.15 -3.55 1.74
C HIS A 76 2.62 -2.37 2.59
N GLY A 77 3.17 -2.68 3.77
CA GLY A 77 3.79 -1.72 4.68
C GLY A 77 5.19 -1.27 4.26
N MET A 78 5.92 -0.65 5.19
CA MET A 78 7.15 0.09 4.92
C MET A 78 8.36 -0.81 4.62
N LYS A 79 8.93 -0.70 3.42
CA LYS A 79 10.25 -1.23 3.05
C LYS A 79 11.35 -0.54 3.87
N PRO A 80 12.36 -1.27 4.37
CA PRO A 80 12.65 -2.69 4.15
C PRO A 80 11.95 -3.67 5.09
N TYR A 81 11.17 -3.17 6.07
CA TYR A 81 10.52 -3.99 7.10
C TYR A 81 9.39 -4.86 6.54
N ASP A 82 8.73 -4.41 5.46
CA ASP A 82 7.70 -5.13 4.72
C ASP A 82 7.90 -4.96 3.20
N ASN A 83 7.20 -5.76 2.39
CA ASN A 83 7.09 -5.65 0.93
C ASN A 83 5.92 -6.52 0.43
N ALA A 84 5.74 -6.61 -0.88
CA ALA A 84 4.60 -7.31 -1.46
C ALA A 84 4.56 -8.81 -1.12
N LEU A 85 5.73 -9.45 -0.89
CA LEU A 85 5.77 -10.86 -0.54
C LEU A 85 5.15 -11.13 0.86
N PRO A 86 5.67 -10.64 2.01
CA PRO A 86 5.02 -10.87 3.30
C PRO A 86 3.54 -10.46 3.35
N GLN A 87 3.17 -9.40 2.60
CA GLN A 87 1.80 -8.92 2.48
C GLN A 87 0.86 -9.86 1.70
N GLU A 88 1.35 -10.59 0.69
CA GLU A 88 0.64 -11.73 0.12
C GLU A 88 0.60 -12.89 1.12
N ARG A 89 1.74 -13.20 1.75
CA ARG A 89 1.90 -14.40 2.59
C ARG A 89 0.98 -14.48 3.79
N GLU A 90 0.59 -13.33 4.37
CA GLU A 90 -0.38 -13.28 5.46
C GLU A 90 -1.80 -13.67 5.00
N TRP A 91 -2.15 -13.45 3.73
CA TRP A 91 -3.51 -13.64 3.23
C TRP A 91 -3.82 -15.06 2.76
N GLU A 92 -2.83 -15.90 2.44
CA GLU A 92 -3.05 -17.23 1.83
C GLU A 92 -4.11 -18.08 2.54
N LYS A 93 -4.07 -18.15 3.88
CA LYS A 93 -5.00 -18.94 4.67
C LYS A 93 -6.42 -18.38 4.59
N GLU A 94 -6.59 -17.08 4.76
CA GLU A 94 -7.91 -16.44 4.66
C GLU A 94 -8.44 -16.50 3.21
N ALA A 95 -7.55 -16.47 2.23
CA ALA A 95 -7.88 -16.67 0.82
C ALA A 95 -8.43 -18.08 0.53
N ASP A 96 -7.87 -19.13 1.14
CA ASP A 96 -8.44 -20.49 1.09
C ASP A 96 -9.79 -20.56 1.83
N ILE A 97 -9.88 -19.99 3.04
CA ILE A 97 -11.09 -20.03 3.90
C ILE A 97 -12.28 -19.36 3.23
N TYR A 98 -12.08 -18.18 2.65
CA TYR A 98 -13.15 -17.35 2.10
C TYR A 98 -13.33 -17.53 0.59
N GLY A 99 -12.32 -18.02 -0.12
CA GLY A 99 -12.32 -18.12 -1.58
C GLY A 99 -11.96 -16.81 -2.28
N TYR A 100 -10.81 -16.22 -1.94
CA TYR A 100 -10.29 -15.00 -2.57
C TYR A 100 -9.09 -15.27 -3.47
N VAL A 101 -9.05 -14.66 -4.66
CA VAL A 101 -7.77 -14.44 -5.35
C VAL A 101 -7.11 -13.22 -4.72
N VAL A 102 -5.83 -13.31 -4.38
CA VAL A 102 -5.10 -12.22 -3.71
C VAL A 102 -3.97 -11.73 -4.61
N CYS A 103 -3.85 -10.41 -4.74
CA CYS A 103 -2.81 -9.74 -5.48
C CYS A 103 -2.13 -8.68 -4.60
N ALA A 104 -0.84 -8.86 -4.34
CA ALA A 104 0.02 -7.87 -3.70
C ALA A 104 0.97 -7.25 -4.75
N PRO A 105 0.72 -6.02 -5.23
CA PRO A 105 1.64 -5.33 -6.14
C PRO A 105 2.94 -4.93 -5.41
N GLU A 106 4.08 -4.99 -6.10
CA GLU A 106 5.30 -4.32 -5.62
C GLU A 106 5.18 -2.80 -5.81
N LEU A 107 5.31 -2.06 -4.71
CA LEU A 107 5.10 -0.61 -4.68
C LEU A 107 6.41 0.18 -4.69
N ASN A 108 6.37 1.36 -5.29
CA ASN A 108 7.39 2.41 -5.24
C ASN A 108 7.12 3.38 -4.08
N THR A 109 5.86 3.54 -3.69
CA THR A 109 5.45 4.03 -2.37
C THR A 109 5.84 3.03 -1.27
N SER A 110 5.60 3.42 -0.02
CA SER A 110 5.85 2.58 1.15
C SER A 110 7.32 2.19 1.30
N ASP A 111 8.23 3.10 0.95
CA ASP A 111 9.64 3.00 1.26
C ASP A 111 10.03 3.99 2.37
N SER A 112 10.95 3.60 3.26
CA SER A 112 11.47 4.44 4.35
C SER A 112 12.00 5.81 3.91
N PHE A 113 12.26 6.01 2.61
CA PHE A 113 12.69 7.29 2.04
C PHE A 113 11.55 8.16 1.47
N MET A 114 10.28 7.76 1.52
CA MET A 114 9.17 8.58 0.99
C MET A 114 8.69 9.68 1.96
N GLU A 115 7.77 10.55 1.51
CA GLU A 115 7.10 11.52 2.38
C GLU A 115 6.15 10.82 3.39
N TYR A 116 6.27 11.17 4.68
CA TYR A 116 5.39 10.72 5.76
C TYR A 116 4.90 11.91 6.61
N PRO A 117 3.57 12.13 6.76
CA PRO A 117 2.50 11.44 6.03
C PRO A 117 2.48 11.83 4.54
N LEU A 118 1.95 10.96 3.68
CA LEU A 118 1.94 11.20 2.24
C LEU A 118 0.89 12.28 1.89
N THR A 119 1.31 13.52 1.64
CA THR A 119 0.39 14.65 1.49
C THR A 119 -0.13 14.84 0.06
N ARG A 120 0.56 14.29 -0.96
CA ARG A 120 0.25 14.53 -2.38
C ARG A 120 0.62 13.37 -3.31
N GLU A 121 0.17 13.47 -4.57
CA GLU A 121 0.60 12.59 -5.66
C GLU A 121 2.04 12.92 -6.10
N HIS A 122 3.03 12.33 -5.43
CA HIS A 122 4.41 12.30 -5.93
C HIS A 122 4.53 11.35 -7.12
N SER A 123 5.61 11.47 -7.90
CA SER A 123 5.93 10.60 -9.03
C SER A 123 5.91 9.10 -8.71
N TYR A 124 6.37 8.68 -7.53
CA TYR A 124 6.29 7.28 -7.09
C TYR A 124 4.83 6.81 -6.84
N VAL A 125 3.94 7.71 -6.41
CA VAL A 125 2.47 7.45 -6.32
C VAL A 125 1.85 7.33 -7.72
N LEU A 126 2.30 8.18 -8.66
CA LEU A 126 1.86 8.16 -10.05
C LEU A 126 2.33 6.88 -10.78
N ARG A 127 3.56 6.42 -10.51
CA ARG A 127 4.11 5.16 -11.01
C ARG A 127 3.33 3.96 -10.46
N ASP A 128 3.04 3.94 -9.16
CA ASP A 128 2.19 2.90 -8.54
C ASP A 128 0.77 2.91 -9.09
N LYS A 129 0.19 4.09 -9.35
CA LYS A 129 -1.12 4.23 -9.98
C LYS A 129 -1.18 3.53 -11.34
N GLU A 130 -0.17 3.71 -12.19
CA GLU A 130 -0.09 3.09 -13.50
C GLU A 130 0.15 1.57 -13.39
N ASN A 131 1.13 1.18 -12.56
CA ASN A 131 1.49 -0.22 -12.30
C ASN A 131 0.28 -1.03 -11.80
N VAL A 132 -0.42 -0.57 -10.76
CA VAL A 132 -1.50 -1.31 -10.11
C VAL A 132 -2.71 -1.49 -11.04
N ILE A 133 -3.05 -0.49 -11.85
CA ILE A 133 -4.14 -0.60 -12.82
C ILE A 133 -3.80 -1.59 -13.93
N ALA A 134 -2.55 -1.61 -14.40
CA ALA A 134 -2.08 -2.59 -15.38
C ALA A 134 -2.02 -4.02 -14.80
N ILE A 135 -1.53 -4.17 -13.56
CA ILE A 135 -1.57 -5.44 -12.80
C ILE A 135 -3.02 -5.95 -12.67
N MET A 136 -3.97 -5.10 -12.28
CA MET A 136 -5.38 -5.47 -12.15
C MET A 136 -5.95 -5.97 -13.49
N GLU A 137 -5.73 -5.25 -14.59
CA GLU A 137 -6.18 -5.69 -15.91
C GLU A 137 -5.49 -6.98 -16.38
N HIS A 138 -4.22 -7.21 -16.03
CA HIS A 138 -3.52 -8.46 -16.32
C HIS A 138 -4.09 -9.63 -15.49
N VAL A 139 -4.39 -9.43 -14.20
CA VAL A 139 -5.09 -10.42 -13.36
C VAL A 139 -6.47 -10.74 -13.93
N PHE A 140 -7.24 -9.76 -14.39
CA PHE A 140 -8.54 -9.97 -15.04
C PHE A 140 -8.46 -10.65 -16.42
N GLN A 141 -7.28 -10.75 -17.04
CA GLN A 141 -7.04 -11.46 -18.30
C GLN A 141 -6.52 -12.88 -18.08
N THR A 142 -5.78 -13.11 -17.00
CA THR A 142 -5.11 -14.38 -16.68
C THR A 142 -5.86 -15.25 -15.66
N THR A 143 -6.84 -14.68 -14.94
CA THR A 143 -7.62 -15.37 -13.91
C THR A 143 -9.12 -15.18 -14.10
N ASN A 144 -9.93 -16.10 -13.56
CA ASN A 144 -11.39 -16.00 -13.58
C ASN A 144 -11.93 -15.11 -12.43
N THR A 145 -11.40 -13.90 -12.28
CA THR A 145 -11.78 -12.93 -11.24
C THR A 145 -12.97 -12.06 -11.67
N ASP A 146 -13.86 -11.77 -10.71
CA ASP A 146 -15.02 -10.90 -10.92
C ASP A 146 -14.59 -9.43 -10.82
N ARG A 147 -14.48 -8.77 -11.98
CA ARG A 147 -14.18 -7.33 -12.13
C ARG A 147 -15.06 -6.39 -11.29
N LYS A 148 -16.22 -6.86 -10.78
CA LYS A 148 -17.13 -6.09 -9.91
C LYS A 148 -16.95 -6.36 -8.42
N LYS A 149 -15.99 -7.22 -8.03
CA LYS A 149 -15.68 -7.57 -6.64
C LYS A 149 -14.18 -7.42 -6.34
N VAL A 150 -13.65 -6.23 -6.63
CA VAL A 150 -12.30 -5.84 -6.18
C VAL A 150 -12.38 -5.24 -4.79
N LEU A 151 -11.53 -5.73 -3.90
CA LEU A 151 -11.55 -5.48 -2.46
C LEU A 151 -10.21 -4.85 -2.06
N ALA A 152 -10.21 -3.61 -1.59
CA ALA A 152 -8.98 -2.89 -1.24
C ALA A 152 -8.62 -3.07 0.24
N THR A 153 -7.44 -3.59 0.53
CA THR A 153 -6.92 -3.75 1.90
C THR A 153 -5.45 -3.34 1.97
N SER A 154 -4.96 -3.10 3.18
CA SER A 154 -3.58 -2.72 3.45
C SER A 154 -3.13 -3.24 4.81
N TRP A 155 -1.83 -3.09 5.06
CA TRP A 155 -1.26 -3.03 6.38
C TRP A 155 -0.25 -1.86 6.44
N SER A 156 -0.12 -1.18 7.58
CA SER A 156 0.84 -0.08 7.76
C SER A 156 0.71 1.01 6.67
N CYS A 157 1.82 1.50 6.12
CA CYS A 157 1.81 2.60 5.15
C CYS A 157 1.18 2.29 3.78
N GLY A 158 0.92 1.01 3.47
CA GLY A 158 0.07 0.63 2.33
C GLY A 158 -1.35 1.20 2.42
N GLY A 159 -1.78 1.64 3.61
CA GLY A 159 -3.03 2.35 3.84
C GLY A 159 -3.25 3.56 2.93
N TYR A 160 -2.20 4.36 2.69
CA TYR A 160 -2.29 5.51 1.78
C TYR A 160 -2.82 5.08 0.40
N LEU A 161 -2.33 3.96 -0.15
CA LEU A 161 -2.80 3.45 -1.44
C LEU A 161 -4.16 2.74 -1.35
N ALA A 162 -4.45 2.01 -0.28
CA ALA A 162 -5.77 1.39 -0.08
C ALA A 162 -6.91 2.42 0.02
N HIS A 163 -6.63 3.64 0.49
CA HIS A 163 -7.57 4.76 0.47
C HIS A 163 -7.56 5.50 -0.88
N TYR A 164 -6.38 5.69 -1.48
CA TYR A 164 -6.18 6.38 -2.76
C TYR A 164 -6.91 5.71 -3.93
N PHE A 165 -6.71 4.41 -4.15
CA PHE A 165 -7.23 3.73 -5.34
C PHE A 165 -8.77 3.75 -5.44
N PRO A 166 -9.54 3.42 -4.40
CA PRO A 166 -11.00 3.59 -4.40
C PRO A 166 -11.46 5.04 -4.54
N ASN A 167 -10.66 6.01 -4.08
CA ASN A 167 -10.97 7.43 -4.25
C ASN A 167 -10.70 7.94 -5.68
N ARG A 168 -9.69 7.43 -6.38
CA ARG A 168 -9.37 7.83 -7.78
C ARG A 168 -10.07 6.99 -8.85
N PHE A 169 -10.33 5.71 -8.57
CA PHE A 169 -10.98 4.76 -9.48
C PHE A 169 -12.23 4.15 -8.83
N PRO A 170 -13.24 4.98 -8.48
CA PRO A 170 -14.38 4.54 -7.70
C PRO A 170 -15.15 3.40 -8.37
N ASP A 171 -15.22 3.37 -9.70
CA ASP A 171 -15.86 2.34 -10.52
C ASP A 171 -15.22 0.94 -10.37
N ARG A 172 -13.93 0.87 -10.03
CA ARG A 172 -13.16 -0.39 -9.97
C ARG A 172 -13.27 -1.12 -8.65
N PHE A 173 -13.51 -0.41 -7.55
CA PHE A 173 -13.52 -1.00 -6.21
C PHE A 173 -14.93 -1.19 -5.66
N ALA A 174 -15.10 -2.27 -4.90
CA ALA A 174 -16.37 -2.68 -4.30
C ALA A 174 -16.38 -2.50 -2.77
N CYS A 175 -15.24 -2.59 -2.09
CA CYS A 175 -15.12 -2.48 -0.63
C CYS A 175 -13.72 -2.01 -0.22
N ILE A 176 -13.61 -1.35 0.95
CA ILE A 176 -12.33 -0.94 1.57
C ILE A 176 -12.26 -1.54 2.98
N ALA A 177 -11.16 -2.20 3.32
CA ALA A 177 -10.92 -2.75 4.66
C ALA A 177 -9.45 -2.65 5.05
N VAL A 178 -9.06 -1.56 5.71
CA VAL A 178 -7.65 -1.30 6.09
C VAL A 178 -7.37 -1.73 7.53
N ARG A 179 -6.13 -2.16 7.80
CA ARG A 179 -5.72 -2.75 9.08
C ARG A 179 -4.45 -2.08 9.59
N LEU A 180 -4.48 -1.49 10.78
CA LEU A 180 -3.32 -0.84 11.43
C LEU A 180 -2.57 0.06 10.44
N SER A 181 -3.32 0.93 9.77
CA SER A 181 -2.94 1.52 8.48
C SER A 181 -2.84 3.03 8.55
N ASN A 182 -1.91 3.56 7.76
CA ASN A 182 -1.76 5.00 7.57
C ASN A 182 -2.84 5.59 6.65
N PHE A 183 -3.07 6.90 6.78
CA PHE A 183 -4.07 7.65 6.04
C PHE A 183 -3.68 9.13 5.92
N SER A 184 -4.04 9.74 4.81
CA SER A 184 -3.83 11.17 4.58
C SER A 184 -5.05 11.76 3.88
N ALA A 185 -5.75 12.66 4.56
CA ALA A 185 -6.87 13.38 3.98
C ALA A 185 -6.45 14.28 2.80
N ALA A 186 -5.19 14.76 2.78
CA ALA A 186 -4.65 15.60 1.70
C ALA A 186 -4.44 14.81 0.39
N LEU A 187 -4.24 13.49 0.48
CA LEU A 187 -4.15 12.61 -0.68
C LEU A 187 -5.51 12.36 -1.34
N MET A 188 -6.63 12.57 -0.62
CA MET A 188 -8.00 12.31 -1.09
C MET A 188 -8.57 13.50 -1.89
N THR A 189 -9.42 13.22 -2.88
CA THR A 189 -10.18 14.28 -3.59
C THR A 189 -11.67 14.21 -3.29
N GLU A 190 -12.28 15.36 -3.00
CA GLU A 190 -13.73 15.51 -2.78
C GLU A 190 -14.54 15.28 -4.06
N ALA A 191 -13.93 15.56 -5.23
CA ALA A 191 -14.63 15.51 -6.52
C ALA A 191 -15.19 14.12 -6.86
N THR A 192 -14.55 13.06 -6.36
CA THR A 192 -14.97 11.67 -6.61
C THR A 192 -15.82 11.09 -5.49
N VAL A 193 -15.89 11.71 -4.32
CA VAL A 193 -16.66 11.21 -3.15
C VAL A 193 -18.10 10.80 -3.51
N PRO A 194 -18.87 11.60 -4.27
CA PRO A 194 -20.23 11.21 -4.69
C PRO A 194 -20.32 9.93 -5.53
N LEU A 195 -19.22 9.48 -6.16
CA LEU A 195 -19.19 8.32 -7.07
C LEU A 195 -19.07 6.97 -6.35
N TYR A 196 -18.71 6.97 -5.06
CA TYR A 196 -18.52 5.74 -4.28
C TYR A 196 -19.07 5.74 -2.86
N LYS A 197 -19.33 6.90 -2.23
CA LYS A 197 -19.79 6.98 -0.83
C LYS A 197 -21.05 6.16 -0.49
N ASP A 198 -21.94 5.95 -1.46
CA ASP A 198 -23.22 5.25 -1.29
C ASP A 198 -23.17 3.77 -1.72
N ARG A 199 -22.04 3.32 -2.30
CA ARG A 199 -21.85 1.97 -2.87
C ARG A 199 -20.69 1.19 -2.26
N VAL A 200 -19.62 1.86 -1.85
CA VAL A 200 -18.38 1.24 -1.36
C VAL A 200 -18.34 1.33 0.17
N PRO A 201 -18.70 0.26 0.90
CA PRO A 201 -18.55 0.20 2.34
C PRO A 201 -17.07 0.22 2.76
N VAL A 202 -16.82 0.77 3.95
CA VAL A 202 -15.47 1.01 4.49
C VAL A 202 -15.36 0.45 5.91
N ALA A 203 -14.30 -0.31 6.18
CA ALA A 203 -13.87 -0.68 7.53
C ALA A 203 -12.44 -0.20 7.80
N ILE A 204 -12.22 0.32 9.01
CA ILE A 204 -10.93 0.76 9.52
C ILE A 204 -10.66 0.01 10.83
N PHE A 205 -9.66 -0.86 10.83
CA PHE A 205 -9.27 -1.64 12.00
C PHE A 205 -8.05 -1.02 12.69
N ILE A 206 -8.25 -0.51 13.90
CA ILE A 206 -7.31 0.31 14.68
C ILE A 206 -6.79 -0.50 15.87
N GLY A 207 -5.49 -0.52 16.12
CA GLY A 207 -4.93 -1.16 17.31
C GLY A 207 -4.86 -0.20 18.49
N ASP A 208 -5.26 -0.63 19.69
CA ASP A 208 -5.20 0.22 20.87
C ASP A 208 -3.75 0.48 21.35
N GLY A 209 -2.85 -0.49 21.15
CA GLY A 209 -1.41 -0.43 21.41
C GLY A 209 -0.55 -0.21 20.17
N ASP A 210 -1.17 0.19 19.05
CA ASP A 210 -0.47 0.45 17.77
C ASP A 210 0.42 1.71 17.85
N PHE A 211 1.32 1.86 16.87
CA PHE A 211 2.17 3.05 16.77
C PHE A 211 1.31 4.33 16.72
N PRO A 212 1.65 5.40 17.49
CA PRO A 212 0.81 6.59 17.59
C PRO A 212 0.40 7.23 16.25
N ALA A 213 1.30 7.24 15.26
CA ALA A 213 0.99 7.73 13.91
C ALA A 213 -0.06 6.86 13.21
N CYS A 214 0.16 5.53 13.13
CA CYS A 214 -0.79 4.59 12.51
C CYS A 214 -2.16 4.63 13.21
N LYS A 215 -2.16 4.74 14.54
CA LYS A 215 -3.37 4.85 15.35
C LYS A 215 -4.14 6.14 15.07
N THR A 216 -3.49 7.30 15.14
CA THR A 216 -4.12 8.61 14.88
C THR A 216 -4.61 8.69 13.44
N GLU A 217 -3.80 8.30 12.46
CA GLU A 217 -4.20 8.35 11.04
C GLU A 217 -5.38 7.40 10.75
N SER A 218 -5.41 6.20 11.35
CA SER A 218 -6.59 5.33 11.28
C SER A 218 -7.84 5.95 11.94
N GLN A 219 -7.70 6.76 13.00
CA GLN A 219 -8.81 7.51 13.60
C GLN A 219 -9.28 8.65 12.69
N ASP A 220 -8.35 9.38 12.08
CA ASP A 220 -8.59 10.41 11.06
C ASP A 220 -9.33 9.84 9.84
N ALA A 221 -8.99 8.62 9.41
CA ALA A 221 -9.67 7.93 8.32
C ALA A 221 -11.17 7.73 8.63
N VAL A 222 -11.51 7.19 9.81
CA VAL A 222 -12.92 7.02 10.23
C VAL A 222 -13.64 8.37 10.23
N ALA A 223 -13.03 9.40 10.84
CA ALA A 223 -13.60 10.74 10.87
C ALA A 223 -13.81 11.33 9.46
N TRP A 224 -12.87 11.12 8.53
CA TRP A 224 -12.97 11.61 7.15
C TRP A 224 -14.14 10.97 6.39
N TYR A 225 -14.33 9.65 6.50
CA TYR A 225 -15.43 8.94 5.84
C TYR A 225 -16.79 9.27 6.48
N GLU A 226 -16.87 9.37 7.81
CA GLU A 226 -18.11 9.75 8.52
C GLU A 226 -18.52 11.22 8.30
N ALA A 227 -17.55 12.14 8.21
CA ALA A 227 -17.81 13.54 7.89
C ALA A 227 -18.44 13.69 6.49
N ARG A 228 -18.01 12.87 5.52
CA ARG A 228 -18.54 12.81 4.15
C ARG A 228 -19.81 11.97 3.98
N LYS A 229 -20.36 11.43 5.07
CA LYS A 229 -21.60 10.64 5.11
C LYS A 229 -21.57 9.46 4.13
N PHE A 230 -20.48 8.70 4.19
CA PHE A 230 -20.43 7.37 3.58
C PHE A 230 -21.52 6.48 4.20
N LYS A 231 -22.24 5.76 3.36
CA LYS A 231 -23.40 4.95 3.75
C LYS A 231 -23.05 3.82 4.74
N THR A 232 -21.82 3.36 4.73
CA THR A 232 -21.33 2.31 5.62
C THR A 232 -19.87 2.56 5.94
N VAL A 233 -19.61 3.01 7.16
CA VAL A 233 -18.29 3.13 7.78
C VAL A 233 -18.29 2.28 9.04
N ARG A 234 -17.19 1.56 9.30
CA ARG A 234 -16.95 0.84 10.55
C ARG A 234 -15.56 1.14 11.08
N GLY A 235 -15.46 2.05 12.04
CA GLY A 235 -14.31 2.10 12.93
C GLY A 235 -14.38 0.94 13.91
N LYS A 236 -13.32 0.14 14.02
CA LYS A 236 -13.19 -0.92 15.03
C LYS A 236 -11.85 -0.76 15.73
N MET A 237 -11.86 -0.56 17.05
CA MET A 237 -10.67 -0.67 17.89
C MET A 237 -10.44 -2.15 18.22
N ILE A 238 -9.19 -2.59 18.27
CA ILE A 238 -8.79 -3.96 18.57
C ILE A 238 -7.98 -3.96 19.85
N ASP A 239 -8.43 -4.74 20.82
CA ASP A 239 -7.98 -4.65 22.21
C ASP A 239 -6.64 -5.39 22.40
N ASN A 240 -5.69 -4.75 23.10
CA ASN A 240 -4.30 -5.18 23.32
C ASN A 240 -3.50 -5.44 22.02
N MET A 241 -3.80 -4.71 20.94
CA MET A 241 -3.23 -4.91 19.60
C MET A 241 -2.19 -3.85 19.25
N GLY A 242 -0.92 -4.24 19.27
CA GLY A 242 0.18 -3.49 18.62
C GLY A 242 0.24 -3.73 17.10
N HIS A 243 1.26 -3.18 16.43
CA HIS A 243 1.43 -3.21 14.96
C HIS A 243 1.63 -4.65 14.39
N SER A 244 0.54 -5.42 14.31
CA SER A 244 0.52 -6.85 13.99
C SER A 244 -0.31 -7.16 12.75
N ARG A 245 0.00 -8.26 12.07
CA ARG A 245 -0.75 -8.72 10.89
C ARG A 245 -2.04 -9.41 11.31
N ILE A 246 -3.18 -8.92 10.80
CA ILE A 246 -4.54 -9.37 11.17
C ILE A 246 -5.51 -9.48 9.97
N PRO A 247 -5.17 -10.19 8.87
CA PRO A 247 -5.97 -10.22 7.64
C PRO A 247 -7.40 -10.72 7.81
N GLN A 248 -7.67 -11.55 8.82
CA GLN A 248 -9.00 -12.13 9.08
C GLN A 248 -10.11 -11.08 9.29
N THR A 249 -9.79 -9.88 9.82
CA THR A 249 -10.79 -8.83 10.06
C THR A 249 -11.31 -8.23 8.75
N ALA A 250 -10.38 -7.95 7.82
CA ALA A 250 -10.69 -7.50 6.48
C ALA A 250 -11.36 -8.61 5.66
N ALA A 251 -10.88 -9.85 5.76
CA ALA A 251 -11.43 -11.01 5.06
C ALA A 251 -12.91 -11.26 5.41
N ALA A 252 -13.25 -11.20 6.71
CA ALA A 252 -14.61 -11.34 7.21
C ALA A 252 -15.53 -10.19 6.79
N PHE A 253 -15.06 -8.94 6.92
CA PHE A 253 -15.84 -7.78 6.50
C PHE A 253 -16.12 -7.80 5.00
N PHE A 254 -15.11 -8.12 4.17
CA PHE A 254 -15.30 -8.30 2.73
C PHE A 254 -16.39 -9.32 2.44
N ALA A 255 -16.35 -10.50 3.06
CA ALA A 255 -17.30 -11.58 2.83
C ALA A 255 -18.74 -11.12 3.08
N GLU A 256 -18.97 -10.45 4.22
CA GLU A 256 -20.25 -9.84 4.57
C GLU A 256 -20.71 -8.81 3.51
N GLN A 257 -19.83 -7.87 3.12
CA GLN A 257 -20.19 -6.78 2.21
C GLN A 257 -20.49 -7.22 0.77
N ILE A 258 -19.88 -8.31 0.29
CA ILE A 258 -20.18 -8.88 -1.05
C ILE A 258 -21.18 -10.05 -1.03
N GLY A 259 -21.74 -10.40 0.13
CA GLY A 259 -22.69 -11.50 0.28
C GLY A 259 -22.08 -12.88 -0.01
N LEU A 260 -20.81 -13.06 0.33
CA LEU A 260 -20.06 -14.29 0.16
C LEU A 260 -20.09 -15.13 1.45
N GLU A 261 -20.61 -16.34 1.34
CA GLU A 261 -20.47 -17.38 2.34
C GLU A 261 -19.05 -18.00 2.23
N PRO A 262 -18.26 -18.11 3.33
CA PRO A 262 -16.92 -18.69 3.26
C PRO A 262 -16.96 -20.15 2.83
N LEU A 263 -15.91 -20.61 2.15
CA LEU A 263 -15.75 -22.02 1.77
C LEU A 263 -15.53 -22.90 3.01
N HIS A 264 -14.92 -22.35 4.07
CA HIS A 264 -14.64 -23.04 5.33
C HIS A 264 -15.17 -22.20 6.54
N PRO A 265 -16.49 -22.18 6.80
CA PRO A 265 -17.11 -21.25 7.76
C PRO A 265 -16.68 -21.46 9.23
N GLU A 266 -16.39 -22.70 9.64
CA GLU A 266 -15.84 -22.99 10.98
C GLU A 266 -14.42 -22.42 11.16
N ASP A 267 -13.63 -22.42 10.08
CA ASP A 267 -12.28 -21.86 10.07
C ASP A 267 -12.31 -20.32 10.07
N ALA A 268 -13.24 -19.71 9.31
CA ALA A 268 -13.53 -18.27 9.34
C ALA A 268 -13.94 -17.80 10.75
N ALA A 269 -14.89 -18.50 11.39
CA ALA A 269 -15.28 -18.23 12.77
C ALA A 269 -14.07 -18.29 13.72
N ARG A 270 -13.24 -19.31 13.56
CA ARG A 270 -12.05 -19.57 14.40
C ARG A 270 -10.89 -18.61 14.15
N THR A 271 -10.76 -17.97 12.99
CA THR A 271 -9.75 -16.91 12.76
C THR A 271 -10.26 -15.57 13.29
N VAL A 272 -11.51 -15.20 13.02
CA VAL A 272 -12.13 -13.96 13.55
C VAL A 272 -12.17 -13.94 15.07
N ALA A 273 -12.51 -15.06 15.73
CA ALA A 273 -12.58 -15.14 17.19
C ALA A 273 -11.22 -15.00 17.92
N GLN A 274 -10.10 -14.82 17.20
CA GLN A 274 -8.77 -14.55 17.78
C GLN A 274 -8.55 -13.06 18.09
N VAL A 275 -9.42 -12.17 17.62
CA VAL A 275 -9.31 -10.72 17.83
C VAL A 275 -10.55 -10.18 18.55
N GLN A 276 -10.35 -9.61 19.74
CA GLN A 276 -11.40 -8.88 20.44
C GLN A 276 -11.49 -7.46 19.87
N MET A 277 -12.70 -7.01 19.54
CA MET A 277 -12.92 -5.74 18.86
C MET A 277 -14.08 -4.97 19.51
N THR A 278 -13.89 -3.66 19.65
CA THR A 278 -14.88 -2.69 20.11
C THR A 278 -15.19 -1.68 18.99
N ASP A 279 -16.39 -1.10 18.97
CA ASP A 279 -16.72 -0.06 18.00
C ASP A 279 -15.93 1.22 18.30
N TYR A 280 -15.30 1.80 17.28
CA TYR A 280 -14.66 3.11 17.37
C TYR A 280 -15.51 4.15 16.64
N TYR A 281 -16.00 5.13 17.40
CA TYR A 281 -16.65 6.32 16.89
C TYR A 281 -15.72 7.53 17.07
N PRO A 282 -15.49 8.35 16.03
CA PRO A 282 -14.61 9.51 16.10
C PRO A 282 -15.24 10.60 16.99
N PRO A 283 -14.46 11.28 17.86
CA PRO A 283 -15.01 12.31 18.72
C PRO A 283 -15.49 13.52 17.91
N PRO A 284 -16.53 14.27 18.36
CA PRO A 284 -17.13 15.36 17.57
C PRO A 284 -16.14 16.44 17.10
N ALA A 285 -15.07 16.70 17.85
CA ALA A 285 -14.00 17.62 17.44
C ALA A 285 -13.22 17.12 16.21
N LEU A 286 -12.98 15.81 16.10
CA LEU A 286 -12.29 15.20 14.96
C LEU A 286 -13.19 15.15 13.73
N LEU A 287 -14.49 14.87 13.92
CA LEU A 287 -15.50 15.01 12.87
C LEU A 287 -15.62 16.45 12.35
N ALA A 288 -15.47 17.46 13.21
CA ALA A 288 -15.46 18.86 12.83
C ALA A 288 -14.16 19.23 12.07
N GLN A 289 -13.01 18.73 12.49
CA GLN A 289 -11.72 18.90 11.79
C GLN A 289 -11.75 18.35 10.36
N PHE A 290 -12.39 17.20 10.14
CA PHE A 290 -12.52 16.58 8.82
C PHE A 290 -13.82 16.91 8.06
N ALA A 291 -14.61 17.87 8.54
CA ALA A 291 -15.80 18.34 7.83
C ALA A 291 -15.45 18.77 6.39
N PRO A 292 -16.25 18.39 5.37
CA PRO A 292 -16.00 18.83 4.00
C PRO A 292 -16.10 20.36 3.92
N PRO A 293 -15.20 21.05 3.17
CA PRO A 293 -15.18 22.51 3.13
C PRO A 293 -16.50 23.07 2.58
N SER A 294 -17.13 23.95 3.36
CA SER A 294 -18.45 24.51 3.06
C SER A 294 -18.51 25.16 1.68
N THR A 295 -19.27 24.55 0.76
CA THR A 295 -19.41 24.99 -0.64
C THR A 295 -20.21 26.29 -0.81
N LEU A 296 -20.73 26.86 0.28
CA LEU A 296 -21.61 28.04 0.38
C LEU A 296 -21.04 29.38 -0.15
N GLY A 297 -19.89 29.38 -0.82
CA GLY A 297 -19.26 30.58 -1.38
C GLY A 297 -18.63 30.43 -2.77
N ARG A 298 -18.73 29.28 -3.44
CA ARG A 298 -18.13 29.07 -4.77
C ARG A 298 -19.19 28.57 -5.76
N PRO A 299 -19.48 29.28 -6.87
CA PRO A 299 -20.40 28.79 -7.88
C PRO A 299 -19.87 27.49 -8.49
N PRO A 300 -20.75 26.55 -8.90
CA PRO A 300 -20.34 25.24 -9.39
C PRO A 300 -19.64 25.34 -10.74
N THR A 301 -18.32 25.52 -10.71
CA THR A 301 -17.46 25.36 -11.89
C THR A 301 -17.51 23.90 -12.32
N ALA A 302 -18.20 23.59 -13.41
CA ALA A 302 -18.29 22.23 -13.92
C ALA A 302 -16.90 21.68 -14.23
N LEU A 303 -16.47 20.65 -13.49
CA LEU A 303 -15.20 19.97 -13.72
C LEU A 303 -15.31 19.14 -15.01
N ALA A 304 -14.91 19.76 -16.12
CA ALA A 304 -14.74 19.08 -17.40
C ALA A 304 -13.61 18.04 -17.28
N TYR A 305 -13.98 16.80 -17.02
CA TYR A 305 -13.07 15.65 -17.16
C TYR A 305 -12.71 15.52 -18.65
N ASN A 306 -11.50 15.92 -19.01
CA ASN A 306 -10.97 15.76 -20.36
C ASN A 306 -10.58 14.30 -20.61
N GLU A 307 -11.57 13.42 -20.82
CA GLU A 307 -11.30 12.13 -21.47
C GLU A 307 -10.80 12.36 -22.91
N PRO A 308 -9.80 11.58 -23.40
CA PRO A 308 -9.38 11.61 -24.79
C PRO A 308 -10.48 11.03 -25.70
N ALA A 309 -11.28 11.92 -26.30
CA ALA A 309 -12.54 11.59 -26.96
C ALA A 309 -12.44 10.56 -28.12
N SER A 310 -12.78 9.30 -27.83
CA SER A 310 -12.92 8.22 -28.82
C SER A 310 -14.37 8.01 -29.25
N ARG A 311 -14.77 8.77 -30.28
CA ARG A 311 -15.90 8.56 -31.21
C ARG A 311 -17.01 7.56 -30.80
N ARG A 312 -18.21 8.07 -30.53
CA ARG A 312 -19.48 7.41 -30.95
C ARG A 312 -20.61 8.42 -31.16
N ASN A 313 -21.02 8.60 -32.41
CA ASN A 313 -22.24 9.31 -32.77
C ASN A 313 -23.38 8.30 -32.92
N SER A 314 -24.41 8.39 -32.09
CA SER A 314 -25.72 7.76 -32.30
C SER A 314 -26.79 8.61 -31.60
N PRO A 315 -27.88 9.02 -32.29
CA PRO A 315 -29.00 9.71 -31.64
C PRO A 315 -29.90 8.71 -30.92
N THR A 316 -30.36 9.04 -29.71
CA THR A 316 -31.26 8.19 -28.91
C THR A 316 -32.55 8.93 -28.56
N THR A 317 -33.68 8.41 -29.03
CA THR A 317 -35.03 8.90 -28.71
C THR A 317 -35.34 8.76 -27.22
N PRO A 318 -36.00 9.73 -26.56
CA PRO A 318 -36.36 9.61 -25.14
C PRO A 318 -37.40 8.50 -24.89
N PRO A 319 -37.27 7.70 -23.82
CA PRO A 319 -38.22 6.64 -23.48
C PRO A 319 -39.48 7.18 -22.80
N ALA A 320 -40.61 6.48 -23.00
CA ALA A 320 -41.88 6.75 -22.35
C ALA A 320 -41.89 6.31 -20.86
N PRO A 321 -42.70 6.93 -19.99
CA PRO A 321 -42.77 6.57 -18.57
C PRO A 321 -43.40 5.19 -18.33
N PRO A 322 -42.91 4.41 -17.35
CA PRO A 322 -43.43 3.07 -17.04
C PRO A 322 -44.79 3.13 -16.33
N LYS A 323 -45.65 2.14 -16.61
CA LYS A 323 -46.90 1.92 -15.86
C LYS A 323 -46.61 1.33 -14.48
N THR A 324 -47.37 1.76 -13.48
CA THR A 324 -47.34 1.21 -12.11
C THR A 324 -48.09 -0.12 -12.01
N THR A 325 -47.64 -0.97 -11.09
CA THR A 325 -48.27 -2.25 -10.72
C THR A 325 -48.16 -2.41 -9.19
N PRO A 326 -49.16 -2.97 -8.47
CA PRO A 326 -49.16 -3.01 -7.01
C PRO A 326 -48.05 -3.90 -6.40
N PRO A 327 -47.62 -3.62 -5.15
CA PRO A 327 -46.58 -4.39 -4.48
C PRO A 327 -47.08 -5.77 -4.00
N ALA A 328 -46.26 -6.80 -4.18
CA ALA A 328 -46.45 -8.10 -3.55
C ALA A 328 -45.96 -8.09 -2.08
N ALA A 329 -46.53 -8.94 -1.23
CA ALA A 329 -46.17 -9.02 0.19
C ALA A 329 -44.73 -9.54 0.42
N PRO A 330 -44.04 -9.11 1.48
CA PRO A 330 -42.64 -9.46 1.72
C PRO A 330 -42.47 -10.92 2.13
N GLY A 331 -41.83 -11.72 1.26
CA GLY A 331 -41.31 -13.04 1.61
C GLY A 331 -40.19 -12.91 2.65
N ARG A 332 -40.35 -13.56 3.80
CA ARG A 332 -39.38 -13.57 4.90
C ARG A 332 -38.13 -14.37 4.48
N SER A 333 -36.96 -13.74 4.42
CA SER A 333 -35.70 -14.40 4.06
C SER A 333 -34.80 -14.61 5.28
N ASP A 334 -34.19 -15.79 5.39
CA ASP A 334 -33.36 -16.18 6.54
C ASP A 334 -31.97 -15.50 6.58
N SER A 335 -31.69 -14.60 5.62
CA SER A 335 -30.40 -13.92 5.45
C SER A 335 -29.97 -13.00 6.59
N ALA A 336 -30.86 -12.71 7.55
CA ALA A 336 -30.59 -11.83 8.69
C ALA A 336 -29.54 -12.40 9.68
N ALA A 337 -29.44 -13.73 9.82
CA ALA A 337 -28.55 -14.35 10.81
C ALA A 337 -27.07 -14.02 10.56
N ALA A 338 -26.62 -14.07 9.30
CA ALA A 338 -25.23 -13.80 8.93
C ALA A 338 -24.80 -12.34 9.17
N GLN A 339 -25.75 -11.40 9.20
CA GLN A 339 -25.46 -9.97 9.41
C GLN A 339 -25.14 -9.61 10.87
N SER A 340 -25.41 -10.51 11.82
CA SER A 340 -25.17 -10.25 13.26
C SER A 340 -23.77 -10.61 13.74
N ALA A 341 -23.01 -11.44 13.00
CA ALA A 341 -21.81 -12.12 13.52
C ALA A 341 -20.56 -11.23 13.67
N PHE A 342 -20.65 -9.94 13.35
CA PHE A 342 -19.51 -8.99 13.32
C PHE A 342 -19.83 -7.61 13.93
N THR A 343 -21.07 -7.38 14.37
CA THR A 343 -21.53 -6.09 14.90
C THR A 343 -21.33 -5.97 16.42
N GLY A 344 -21.47 -7.05 17.17
CA GLY A 344 -21.25 -7.06 18.63
C GLY A 344 -19.79 -7.34 19.05
N SER A 345 -19.54 -7.23 20.37
CA SER A 345 -18.31 -7.70 21.03
C SER A 345 -18.17 -9.24 21.04
N SER A 346 -19.13 -9.97 20.46
CA SER A 346 -19.11 -11.41 20.21
C SER A 346 -18.50 -11.80 18.85
N ALA A 347 -17.90 -10.87 18.11
CA ALA A 347 -17.44 -11.06 16.72
C ALA A 347 -16.77 -12.44 16.47
N GLY A 348 -17.35 -13.20 15.54
CA GLY A 348 -16.92 -14.57 15.21
C GLY A 348 -17.59 -15.71 15.99
N ARG A 349 -18.30 -15.46 17.10
CA ARG A 349 -19.05 -16.50 17.84
C ARG A 349 -20.31 -16.95 17.11
N ASP A 350 -21.02 -16.01 16.49
CA ASP A 350 -22.36 -16.21 15.92
C ASP A 350 -22.32 -16.58 14.42
N TYR A 351 -21.20 -17.16 13.95
CA TYR A 351 -21.05 -17.64 12.57
C TYR A 351 -21.93 -18.89 12.34
N PRO A 352 -22.66 -19.00 11.21
CA PRO A 352 -23.58 -20.10 10.98
C PRO A 352 -22.85 -21.43 10.69
N THR A 353 -22.66 -22.25 11.73
CA THR A 353 -22.09 -23.62 11.65
C THR A 353 -23.09 -24.69 11.17
N GLY A 354 -24.31 -24.29 10.76
CA GLY A 354 -25.46 -25.20 10.62
C GLY A 354 -25.70 -25.82 9.24
N ARG A 355 -24.95 -25.45 8.18
CA ARG A 355 -25.12 -26.02 6.83
C ARG A 355 -23.78 -26.11 6.08
N MET A 356 -23.30 -27.33 5.86
CA MET A 356 -22.31 -27.58 4.82
C MET A 356 -23.01 -27.64 3.45
N PRO A 357 -22.45 -27.03 2.39
CA PRO A 357 -22.71 -27.48 1.04
C PRO A 357 -22.25 -28.94 0.93
N THR A 358 -23.08 -29.84 0.40
CA THR A 358 -22.66 -31.21 0.08
C THR A 358 -21.75 -31.19 -1.14
N TYR A 359 -20.47 -30.93 -0.92
CA TYR A 359 -19.43 -31.12 -1.92
C TYR A 359 -19.32 -32.62 -2.26
N GLU A 360 -19.86 -32.99 -3.42
CA GLU A 360 -19.57 -34.29 -4.01
C GLU A 360 -18.07 -34.38 -4.26
N ILE A 361 -17.40 -35.33 -3.57
CA ILE A 361 -15.97 -35.57 -3.75
C ILE A 361 -15.79 -36.17 -5.15
N VAL A 362 -15.51 -35.31 -6.13
CA VAL A 362 -15.11 -35.73 -7.48
C VAL A 362 -13.81 -36.52 -7.34
N ALA A 363 -13.95 -37.84 -7.25
CA ALA A 363 -12.86 -38.75 -6.97
C ALA A 363 -11.69 -38.49 -7.94
N ALA A 364 -10.50 -38.29 -7.37
CA ALA A 364 -9.34 -37.88 -8.13
C ALA A 364 -9.07 -38.92 -9.23
N ARG A 365 -9.32 -38.53 -10.50
CA ARG A 365 -9.02 -39.40 -11.64
C ARG A 365 -7.52 -39.58 -11.73
N ASN A 366 -7.05 -40.75 -11.30
CA ASN A 366 -5.66 -41.17 -11.41
C ASN A 366 -5.20 -41.06 -12.87
N ARG A 367 -4.51 -39.97 -13.21
CA ARG A 367 -3.84 -39.78 -14.50
C ARG A 367 -2.48 -40.48 -14.48
N THR A 368 -2.51 -41.80 -14.33
CA THR A 368 -1.41 -42.68 -14.72
C THR A 368 -1.51 -43.00 -16.21
N ASP A 369 -1.44 -41.95 -17.04
CA ASP A 369 -1.14 -42.03 -18.48
C ASP A 369 -0.84 -40.62 -19.02
N PRO A 370 0.25 -40.42 -19.78
CA PRO A 370 0.47 -39.20 -20.53
C PRO A 370 -0.50 -39.14 -21.74
N PRO A 371 -1.00 -37.97 -22.13
CA PRO A 371 -1.81 -37.87 -23.35
C PRO A 371 -0.97 -38.25 -24.56
N ALA A 372 -1.40 -39.26 -25.31
CA ALA A 372 -0.74 -39.67 -26.55
C ALA A 372 -0.70 -38.51 -27.56
N SER A 373 0.42 -38.38 -28.26
CA SER A 373 0.60 -37.39 -29.34
C SER A 373 -0.53 -37.52 -30.38
N PRO A 374 -1.13 -36.42 -30.85
CA PRO A 374 -2.17 -36.47 -31.87
C PRO A 374 -1.59 -36.88 -33.22
N SER A 375 -1.65 -38.18 -33.51
CA SER A 375 -1.27 -38.76 -34.81
C SER A 375 -2.15 -38.24 -35.95
N ALA A 376 -1.52 -38.10 -37.12
CA ALA A 376 -2.16 -38.04 -38.44
C ALA A 376 -3.40 -37.12 -38.57
N ARG A 377 -3.16 -35.83 -38.82
CA ARG A 377 -4.11 -34.99 -39.56
C ARG A 377 -4.35 -35.66 -40.94
N PRO A 378 -5.60 -35.94 -41.35
CA PRO A 378 -5.86 -36.50 -42.69
C PRO A 378 -5.33 -35.58 -43.78
N GLU A 379 -4.71 -36.15 -44.82
CA GLU A 379 -4.23 -35.38 -45.97
C GLU A 379 -5.40 -34.73 -46.70
N ARG A 380 -5.24 -33.45 -47.02
CA ARG A 380 -6.21 -32.69 -47.82
C ARG A 380 -5.82 -32.84 -49.29
N PRO A 381 -6.72 -33.27 -50.19
CA PRO A 381 -6.40 -33.40 -51.61
C PRO A 381 -5.82 -32.10 -52.18
N ALA A 382 -4.76 -32.23 -52.99
CA ALA A 382 -4.11 -31.08 -53.61
C ALA A 382 -5.05 -30.39 -54.60
N PRO A 383 -5.16 -29.04 -54.58
CA PRO A 383 -5.96 -28.31 -55.57
C PRO A 383 -5.29 -28.40 -56.95
N GLN A 384 -6.09 -28.66 -57.99
CA GLN A 384 -5.64 -28.59 -59.39
C GLN A 384 -5.26 -27.15 -59.79
N PRO A 385 -4.28 -26.97 -60.70
CA PRO A 385 -3.88 -25.65 -61.16
C PRO A 385 -4.93 -25.06 -62.12
N THR A 386 -5.62 -24.00 -61.70
CA THR A 386 -6.47 -23.18 -62.57
C THR A 386 -5.66 -22.06 -63.24
N ALA A 387 -6.12 -21.59 -64.40
CA ALA A 387 -5.33 -20.75 -65.30
C ALA A 387 -5.16 -19.29 -64.84
N LYS A 388 -4.10 -18.64 -65.36
CA LYS A 388 -3.79 -17.21 -65.12
C LYS A 388 -4.91 -16.28 -65.60
N PRO A 389 -5.34 -15.30 -64.80
CA PRO A 389 -5.89 -14.03 -65.27
C PRO A 389 -4.76 -13.11 -65.77
N SER A 390 -5.04 -12.27 -66.77
CA SER A 390 -4.09 -11.28 -67.31
C SER A 390 -3.99 -10.02 -66.43
N ALA A 391 -2.83 -9.36 -66.46
CA ALA A 391 -2.58 -8.13 -65.71
C ALA A 391 -3.17 -6.87 -66.41
N PRO A 392 -3.71 -5.88 -65.67
CA PRO A 392 -4.01 -4.55 -66.19
C PRO A 392 -2.72 -3.77 -66.49
N GLN A 393 -2.75 -2.93 -67.53
CA GLN A 393 -1.63 -2.06 -67.90
C GLN A 393 -1.56 -0.80 -67.00
N ALA A 394 -0.35 -0.32 -66.74
CA ALA A 394 -0.12 0.95 -66.04
C ALA A 394 0.03 2.11 -67.06
N ALA A 395 -0.56 3.27 -66.74
CA ALA A 395 -0.40 4.51 -67.50
C ALA A 395 0.79 5.35 -66.97
N PRO A 396 1.49 6.13 -67.81
CA PRO A 396 2.73 6.80 -67.44
C PRO A 396 2.54 8.12 -66.66
N VAL A 397 3.50 8.43 -65.79
CA VAL A 397 3.61 9.70 -65.06
C VAL A 397 4.49 10.69 -65.86
N PRO A 398 4.06 11.94 -66.09
CA PRO A 398 4.90 12.95 -66.74
C PRO A 398 5.94 13.54 -65.77
N SER A 399 7.17 13.72 -66.25
CA SER A 399 8.30 14.20 -65.44
C SER A 399 8.28 15.72 -65.21
N GLN A 400 8.72 16.18 -64.04
CA GLN A 400 9.10 17.58 -63.80
C GLN A 400 10.62 17.75 -63.77
N LYS A 401 11.10 18.95 -64.16
CA LYS A 401 12.51 19.29 -64.40
C LYS A 401 12.88 20.52 -63.53
N PRO A 402 14.09 20.60 -62.93
CA PRO A 402 14.41 21.67 -61.98
C PRO A 402 14.97 22.95 -62.61
N ARG A 403 14.58 24.09 -62.04
CA ARG A 403 15.14 25.47 -62.14
C ARG A 403 14.29 26.38 -61.24
N SER A 404 14.73 27.50 -60.67
CA SER A 404 16.06 28.01 -60.27
C SER A 404 15.84 29.36 -59.58
N GLU A 405 16.62 29.69 -58.55
CA GLU A 405 16.77 31.08 -58.05
C GLU A 405 17.48 31.98 -59.09
N PRO A 406 17.65 33.31 -58.89
CA PRO A 406 17.21 34.18 -57.78
C PRO A 406 16.47 35.47 -58.24
N GLN A 407 15.98 36.29 -57.28
CA GLN A 407 16.28 37.75 -57.19
C GLN A 407 15.57 38.44 -56.00
N GLN A 408 16.23 39.46 -55.43
CA GLN A 408 15.59 40.51 -54.63
C GLN A 408 15.16 41.68 -55.54
N PRO A 409 14.28 42.58 -55.06
CA PRO A 409 14.79 43.92 -54.74
C PRO A 409 14.29 44.48 -53.38
N THR A 410 14.76 45.69 -53.05
CA THR A 410 14.70 46.32 -51.71
C THR A 410 13.81 47.57 -51.69
N GLN A 411 13.47 48.07 -50.48
CA GLN A 411 12.95 49.43 -50.18
C GLN A 411 11.47 49.70 -50.58
N LEU A 412 10.71 50.64 -49.98
CA LEU A 412 10.98 51.60 -48.89
C LEU A 412 9.69 51.84 -48.02
N ALA A 413 9.74 52.84 -47.12
CA ALA A 413 8.75 53.18 -46.07
C ALA A 413 7.35 53.65 -46.62
N SER A 414 6.27 53.86 -45.84
CA SER A 414 6.21 54.66 -44.59
C SER A 414 4.82 54.75 -43.88
N ILE A 415 4.85 55.12 -42.58
CA ILE A 415 3.83 55.85 -41.77
C ILE A 415 2.43 55.23 -41.53
N ALA A 416 2.19 54.78 -40.29
CA ALA A 416 1.04 55.09 -39.39
C ALA A 416 1.23 54.31 -38.06
N ARG A 417 1.69 54.90 -36.95
CA ARG A 417 0.95 55.70 -35.95
C ARG A 417 -0.41 55.13 -35.52
N GLU A 418 -0.40 54.32 -34.46
CA GLU A 418 -1.50 54.22 -33.49
C GLU A 418 -0.95 54.11 -32.06
N SER A 419 -1.79 54.29 -31.03
CA SER A 419 -1.38 54.95 -29.78
C SER A 419 -1.13 54.04 -28.56
N LYS A 420 -0.07 54.36 -27.80
CA LYS A 420 0.14 53.87 -26.42
C LYS A 420 -0.91 54.47 -25.47
N PRO A 421 -1.54 53.68 -24.58
CA PRO A 421 -2.15 54.19 -23.36
C PRO A 421 -1.05 54.62 -22.37
N THR A 422 -1.10 55.86 -21.88
CA THR A 422 -0.21 56.34 -20.81
C THR A 422 -0.89 56.09 -19.46
N LEU A 423 -0.28 55.27 -18.61
CA LEU A 423 -0.72 55.09 -17.22
C LEU A 423 -0.01 56.09 -16.30
N THR A 424 -0.75 57.09 -15.85
CA THR A 424 -0.32 58.09 -14.86
C THR A 424 -0.24 57.46 -13.46
N PRO A 425 0.79 57.74 -12.65
CA PRO A 425 0.86 57.23 -11.27
C PRO A 425 -0.14 57.96 -10.36
N ALA A 426 -0.98 57.20 -9.64
CA ALA A 426 -1.87 57.75 -8.62
C ALA A 426 -1.08 58.11 -7.33
N PRO A 427 -1.45 59.20 -6.62
CA PRO A 427 -0.78 59.58 -5.39
C PRO A 427 -1.08 58.59 -4.24
N ARG A 428 -0.05 58.25 -3.46
CA ARG A 428 -0.22 57.46 -2.23
C ARG A 428 -0.76 58.35 -1.11
N HIS A 429 -2.00 58.11 -0.69
CA HIS A 429 -2.48 58.62 0.59
C HIS A 429 -1.97 57.72 1.73
N ASN A 430 -1.24 58.32 2.67
CA ASN A 430 -0.88 57.66 3.93
C ASN A 430 -2.10 57.66 4.87
N PRO A 431 -2.48 56.52 5.48
CA PRO A 431 -3.41 56.54 6.59
C PRO A 431 -2.75 57.17 7.84
N PRO A 432 -3.50 57.87 8.71
CA PRO A 432 -2.97 58.41 9.95
C PRO A 432 -2.65 57.30 10.96
N PRO A 433 -1.72 57.52 11.91
CA PRO A 433 -1.42 56.55 12.96
C PRO A 433 -2.60 56.40 13.92
N SER A 434 -3.13 55.17 14.04
CA SER A 434 -4.12 54.85 15.07
C SER A 434 -3.46 54.86 16.44
N ALA A 435 -4.06 55.56 17.41
CA ALA A 435 -3.49 55.73 18.74
C ALA A 435 -3.49 54.42 19.54
N ALA A 436 -2.32 54.05 20.10
CA ALA A 436 -2.21 52.89 20.98
C ALA A 436 -2.88 53.20 22.34
N ALA A 437 -4.05 52.61 22.60
CA ALA A 437 -4.69 52.67 23.91
C ALA A 437 -3.91 51.80 24.92
N ALA A 438 -3.31 52.44 25.93
CA ALA A 438 -2.48 51.76 26.92
C ALA A 438 -3.30 50.88 27.88
N VAL A 439 -3.40 49.58 27.59
CA VAL A 439 -3.94 48.58 28.52
C VAL A 439 -2.92 48.33 29.63
N LYS A 440 -3.26 48.70 30.87
CA LYS A 440 -2.42 48.46 32.04
C LYS A 440 -2.31 46.95 32.32
N PRO A 441 -1.11 46.39 32.58
CA PRO A 441 -1.00 45.03 33.06
C PRO A 441 -1.61 44.91 34.46
N VAL A 442 -2.65 44.09 34.60
CA VAL A 442 -3.20 43.73 35.92
C VAL A 442 -2.24 42.73 36.56
N ALA A 443 -1.73 43.06 37.75
CA ALA A 443 -0.83 42.19 38.48
C ALA A 443 -1.54 40.89 38.89
N GLN A 444 -1.14 39.76 38.29
CA GLN A 444 -1.54 38.44 38.76
C GLN A 444 -0.82 38.16 40.08
N LYS A 445 -1.58 38.22 41.18
CA LYS A 445 -1.10 37.94 42.52
C LYS A 445 -0.94 36.44 42.70
N GLU A 446 0.30 35.96 42.83
CA GLU A 446 0.57 34.57 43.18
C GLU A 446 -0.09 34.20 44.52
N VAL A 447 -0.98 33.21 44.50
CA VAL A 447 -1.55 32.62 45.72
C VAL A 447 -0.92 31.24 45.90
N SER A 448 0.23 31.20 46.57
CA SER A 448 0.94 29.97 46.91
C SER A 448 0.17 29.18 47.98
N ALA A 449 -0.79 28.37 47.55
CA ALA A 449 -1.57 27.50 48.40
C ALA A 449 -0.77 26.25 48.79
N LYS A 450 -0.17 26.24 49.99
CA LYS A 450 0.43 25.02 50.58
C LYS A 450 -0.64 23.97 50.84
N SER A 451 -0.53 22.80 50.20
CA SER A 451 -1.26 21.61 50.62
C SER A 451 -0.75 21.13 52.01
N PRO A 452 -1.64 20.66 52.91
CA PRO A 452 -1.22 20.06 54.18
C PRO A 452 -0.62 18.65 53.94
N PRO A 453 0.26 18.16 54.84
CA PRO A 453 0.79 16.81 54.76
C PRO A 453 -0.28 15.77 55.08
N VAL A 454 -0.31 14.67 54.31
CA VAL A 454 -1.16 13.50 54.62
C VAL A 454 -0.44 12.62 55.64
N GLU A 455 -1.05 12.46 56.80
CA GLU A 455 -0.50 11.69 57.92
C GLU A 455 -0.76 10.19 57.74
N THR A 456 0.30 9.38 57.65
CA THR A 456 0.19 7.92 57.50
C THR A 456 0.15 7.21 58.86
N PRO A 457 -0.92 6.45 59.17
CA PRO A 457 -1.02 5.78 60.47
C PRO A 457 -0.06 4.58 60.57
N LYS A 458 0.59 4.44 61.73
CA LYS A 458 1.42 3.26 62.07
C LYS A 458 0.54 2.11 62.59
N PRO A 459 0.71 0.86 62.13
CA PRO A 459 0.18 -0.32 62.80
C PRO A 459 1.06 -0.72 64.02
N PRO A 460 0.49 -1.31 65.09
CA PRO A 460 1.24 -1.74 66.28
C PRO A 460 1.81 -3.17 66.19
N TRP A 461 2.83 -3.46 67.00
CA TRP A 461 3.32 -4.82 67.34
C TRP A 461 2.48 -5.41 68.51
N LYS A 462 2.40 -6.72 68.84
CA LYS A 462 3.19 -7.96 68.55
C LYS A 462 2.22 -9.10 68.09
N ALA A 463 2.33 -10.44 68.28
CA ALA A 463 3.22 -11.36 69.02
C ALA A 463 3.14 -12.85 68.51
N SER A 464 3.97 -13.73 69.12
CA SER A 464 3.84 -15.20 69.30
C SER A 464 3.49 -16.14 68.12
N GLU A 465 4.53 -16.85 67.62
CA GLU A 465 4.76 -18.32 67.50
C GLU A 465 3.60 -19.36 67.60
N PRO A 466 3.76 -20.63 67.13
CA PRO A 466 4.95 -21.33 66.58
C PRO A 466 4.72 -21.90 65.13
N PRO A 467 5.63 -22.72 64.52
CA PRO A 467 5.60 -22.97 63.06
C PRO A 467 4.88 -24.25 62.60
N MET A 468 4.39 -24.23 61.36
CA MET A 468 3.96 -25.40 60.57
C MET A 468 4.56 -25.33 59.15
N TYR A 469 5.11 -26.43 58.65
CA TYR A 469 5.64 -26.53 57.29
C TYR A 469 4.49 -26.59 56.27
N ALA A 470 4.33 -25.54 55.45
CA ALA A 470 3.46 -25.54 54.28
C ALA A 470 4.24 -25.07 53.05
N ALA A 471 4.04 -25.73 51.91
CA ALA A 471 4.77 -25.42 50.68
C ALA A 471 4.44 -24.01 50.17
N ARG A 472 5.48 -23.25 49.75
CA ARG A 472 5.28 -21.92 49.13
C ARG A 472 4.47 -22.06 47.84
N PRO A 473 3.36 -21.33 47.65
CA PRO A 473 2.75 -21.22 46.33
C PRO A 473 3.71 -20.48 45.39
N VAL A 474 3.96 -21.08 44.22
CA VAL A 474 4.74 -20.45 43.14
C VAL A 474 4.07 -19.13 42.74
N SER A 475 4.86 -18.06 42.58
CA SER A 475 4.27 -16.75 42.31
C SER A 475 3.56 -16.73 40.95
N ARG A 476 2.47 -15.96 40.84
CA ARG A 476 1.70 -15.84 39.58
C ARG A 476 2.58 -15.36 38.40
N ASN A 477 3.65 -14.62 38.71
CA ASN A 477 4.63 -14.14 37.74
C ASN A 477 5.64 -15.22 37.29
N GLU A 478 5.98 -16.19 38.16
CA GLU A 478 6.76 -17.37 37.75
C GLU A 478 5.91 -18.33 36.91
N ALA A 479 4.64 -18.55 37.27
CA ALA A 479 3.72 -19.36 36.47
C ALA A 479 3.60 -18.80 35.03
N ALA A 480 3.44 -17.48 34.88
CA ALA A 480 3.42 -16.82 33.57
C ALA A 480 4.75 -16.96 32.80
N LYS A 481 5.90 -16.76 33.45
CA LYS A 481 7.23 -16.95 32.84
C LYS A 481 7.45 -18.40 32.37
N ASN A 482 7.05 -19.37 33.18
CA ASN A 482 7.20 -20.79 32.87
C ASN A 482 6.29 -21.22 31.71
N ALA A 483 5.07 -20.68 31.63
CA ALA A 483 4.18 -20.88 30.48
C ALA A 483 4.79 -20.33 29.18
N ALA A 484 5.30 -19.09 29.19
CA ALA A 484 5.96 -18.47 28.04
C ALA A 484 7.22 -19.25 27.59
N ALA A 485 8.04 -19.73 28.53
CA ALA A 485 9.19 -20.60 28.23
C ALA A 485 8.76 -21.94 27.60
N ALA A 486 7.70 -22.58 28.11
CA ALA A 486 7.17 -23.81 27.54
C ALA A 486 6.55 -23.62 26.15
N GLU A 487 5.98 -22.46 25.86
CA GLU A 487 5.51 -22.11 24.51
C GLU A 487 6.65 -21.82 23.54
N ALA A 488 7.66 -21.02 23.94
CA ALA A 488 8.87 -20.79 23.15
C ALA A 488 9.59 -22.10 22.79
N SER A 489 9.67 -23.05 23.73
CA SER A 489 10.24 -24.38 23.52
C SER A 489 9.44 -25.21 22.51
N ARG A 490 8.09 -25.23 22.60
CA ARG A 490 7.21 -25.89 21.63
C ARG A 490 7.36 -25.29 20.23
N ASN A 491 7.44 -23.97 20.12
CA ASN A 491 7.64 -23.27 18.85
C ASN A 491 9.04 -23.55 18.24
N ALA A 492 10.08 -23.70 19.06
CA ALA A 492 11.41 -24.13 18.60
C ALA A 492 11.39 -25.59 18.07
N ALA A 493 10.73 -26.50 18.78
CA ALA A 493 10.58 -27.90 18.35
C ALA A 493 9.81 -28.03 17.03
N ALA A 494 8.72 -27.28 16.86
CA ALA A 494 7.94 -27.25 15.61
C ALA A 494 8.78 -26.75 14.42
N ARG A 495 9.58 -25.70 14.60
CA ARG A 495 10.52 -25.20 13.57
C ARG A 495 11.55 -26.28 13.20
N GLN A 496 12.10 -26.99 14.17
CA GLN A 496 13.09 -28.05 13.92
C GLN A 496 12.48 -29.28 13.22
N ALA A 497 11.22 -29.63 13.52
CA ALA A 497 10.48 -30.67 12.81
C ALA A 497 10.28 -30.29 11.33
N ASN A 498 9.76 -29.09 11.05
CA ASN A 498 9.53 -28.61 9.69
C ASN A 498 10.82 -28.52 8.87
N GLN A 499 11.95 -28.13 9.49
CA GLN A 499 13.27 -28.15 8.84
C GLN A 499 13.73 -29.57 8.49
N ARG A 500 13.56 -30.54 9.39
CA ARG A 500 13.88 -31.95 9.11
C ARG A 500 13.04 -32.52 7.97
N GLU A 501 11.75 -32.19 7.93
CA GLU A 501 10.87 -32.64 6.84
C GLU A 501 11.23 -31.98 5.49
N ALA A 502 11.53 -30.68 5.47
CA ALA A 502 11.98 -29.98 4.26
C ALA A 502 13.28 -30.59 3.70
N VAL A 503 14.25 -30.94 4.56
CA VAL A 503 15.46 -31.66 4.16
C VAL A 503 15.11 -33.05 3.61
N ALA A 504 14.27 -33.83 4.32
CA ALA A 504 13.88 -35.18 3.89
C ALA A 504 13.10 -35.21 2.56
N ARG A 505 12.32 -34.16 2.25
CA ARG A 505 11.67 -33.97 0.95
C ARG A 505 12.72 -33.67 -0.14
N SER A 506 13.71 -32.82 0.14
CA SER A 506 14.81 -32.49 -0.77
C SER A 506 15.65 -33.72 -1.16
N THR A 507 16.04 -34.56 -0.19
CA THR A 507 16.86 -35.76 -0.48
C THR A 507 16.15 -36.80 -1.36
N LYS A 508 14.80 -36.86 -1.32
CA LYS A 508 14.02 -37.79 -2.15
C LYS A 508 13.94 -37.38 -3.63
N GLN A 509 14.27 -36.13 -3.97
CA GLN A 509 14.10 -35.61 -5.34
C GLN A 509 15.33 -35.86 -6.25
N TYR A 510 16.44 -36.37 -5.70
CA TYR A 510 17.68 -36.64 -6.43
C TYR A 510 18.15 -38.11 -6.30
N GLY A 511 17.23 -39.06 -6.54
CA GLY A 511 17.54 -40.49 -6.56
C GLY A 511 18.30 -40.92 -7.82
N VAL A 512 19.63 -40.70 -7.86
CA VAL A 512 20.51 -41.21 -8.92
C VAL A 512 21.23 -42.47 -8.45
N THR A 513 20.78 -43.63 -8.91
CA THR A 513 21.46 -44.91 -8.70
C THR A 513 22.56 -45.12 -9.77
N PRO A 514 23.81 -45.44 -9.39
CA PRO A 514 24.87 -45.75 -10.34
C PRO A 514 24.71 -47.20 -10.86
N SER A 515 24.41 -47.35 -12.15
CA SER A 515 24.44 -48.66 -12.83
C SER A 515 25.76 -48.82 -13.59
N SER A 516 26.49 -49.90 -13.33
CA SER A 516 27.80 -50.20 -13.91
C SER A 516 27.67 -51.01 -15.21
N GLY A 517 27.62 -50.33 -16.35
CA GLY A 517 27.65 -50.94 -17.69
C GLY A 517 28.80 -50.37 -18.54
N ARG A 518 29.72 -51.24 -19.01
CA ARG A 518 30.93 -50.84 -19.75
C ARG A 518 31.01 -51.57 -21.10
N MET A 519 30.77 -50.88 -22.21
CA MET A 519 31.29 -51.20 -23.55
C MET A 519 31.46 -49.93 -24.39
N PRO A 520 32.31 -49.91 -25.44
CA PRO A 520 32.78 -48.68 -26.07
C PRO A 520 32.15 -48.35 -27.44
N GLY A 521 32.28 -47.07 -27.83
CA GLY A 521 32.51 -46.70 -29.22
C GLY A 521 31.31 -46.21 -30.04
N THR A 522 31.16 -44.89 -30.15
CA THR A 522 31.36 -44.15 -31.42
C THR A 522 31.28 -42.64 -31.14
N ALA A 523 31.93 -41.82 -31.97
CA ALA A 523 31.92 -40.37 -31.83
C ALA A 523 30.83 -39.75 -32.73
N ALA A 524 29.93 -38.96 -32.15
CA ALA A 524 28.94 -38.15 -32.85
C ALA A 524 28.82 -36.78 -32.19
N ALA A 525 28.56 -35.74 -32.97
CA ALA A 525 28.61 -34.35 -32.51
C ALA A 525 27.50 -34.03 -31.50
N ARG A 526 27.86 -33.38 -30.38
CA ARG A 526 26.92 -32.96 -29.32
C ARG A 526 26.42 -31.54 -29.62
N PRO A 527 25.11 -31.32 -29.86
CA PRO A 527 24.58 -29.97 -30.04
C PRO A 527 24.68 -29.16 -28.74
N SER A 528 24.91 -27.86 -28.87
CA SER A 528 25.06 -26.93 -27.74
C SER A 528 23.75 -26.79 -26.96
N GLN A 529 23.77 -27.13 -25.67
CA GLN A 529 22.64 -26.85 -24.78
C GLN A 529 22.52 -25.33 -24.57
N PRO A 530 21.30 -24.75 -24.58
CA PRO A 530 21.11 -23.36 -24.18
C PRO A 530 21.45 -23.20 -22.70
N ALA A 531 22.19 -22.14 -22.36
CA ALA A 531 22.58 -21.87 -20.98
C ALA A 531 21.36 -21.48 -20.12
N SER A 532 21.23 -22.06 -18.93
CA SER A 532 20.10 -21.80 -18.03
C SER A 532 20.05 -20.34 -17.60
N ALA A 533 19.02 -19.62 -18.03
CA ALA A 533 18.70 -18.27 -17.57
C ALA A 533 18.19 -18.30 -16.11
N SER A 534 19.12 -18.37 -15.16
CA SER A 534 18.83 -18.47 -13.72
C SER A 534 19.85 -17.71 -12.85
N ARG A 535 20.53 -16.71 -13.42
CA ARG A 535 21.50 -15.83 -12.74
C ARG A 535 21.29 -14.33 -13.05
N ALA A 536 20.03 -13.91 -12.96
CA ALA A 536 19.62 -12.58 -12.56
C ALA A 536 18.40 -12.79 -11.63
N PHE A 537 18.21 -12.07 -10.53
CA PHE A 537 18.85 -10.82 -10.11
C PHE A 537 19.58 -10.97 -8.77
N SER A 538 20.87 -10.63 -8.74
CA SER A 538 21.57 -10.23 -7.51
C SER A 538 22.40 -8.96 -7.75
N ASN A 539 21.89 -8.09 -8.63
CA ASN A 539 22.38 -6.72 -8.74
C ASN A 539 21.94 -5.98 -7.47
N GLN A 540 22.81 -5.98 -6.46
CA GLN A 540 22.78 -4.90 -5.46
C GLN A 540 22.92 -3.60 -6.25
N THR A 541 21.85 -2.81 -6.31
CA THR A 541 21.85 -1.52 -7.01
C THR A 541 23.01 -0.70 -6.46
N ARG A 542 24.01 -0.44 -7.30
CA ARG A 542 25.20 0.31 -6.87
C ARG A 542 24.77 1.75 -6.66
N VAL A 543 24.45 2.09 -5.42
CA VAL A 543 24.15 3.45 -4.98
C VAL A 543 25.28 4.36 -5.42
N ASN A 544 25.03 5.19 -6.43
CA ASN A 544 26.01 6.14 -6.91
C ASN A 544 26.12 7.29 -5.91
N ARG A 545 27.29 7.93 -5.84
CA ARG A 545 27.45 9.13 -5.02
C ARG A 545 27.24 10.38 -5.85
N VAL A 546 26.63 11.37 -5.22
CA VAL A 546 26.45 12.72 -5.78
C VAL A 546 26.85 13.76 -4.74
N ASN A 547 27.41 14.88 -5.18
CA ASN A 547 27.77 15.97 -4.27
C ASN A 547 26.54 16.82 -3.94
N VAL A 548 26.40 17.20 -2.67
CA VAL A 548 25.49 18.25 -2.22
C VAL A 548 26.28 19.56 -2.17
N GLN A 549 25.94 20.50 -3.03
CA GLN A 549 26.51 21.84 -3.02
C GLN A 549 25.74 22.72 -2.04
N LEU A 550 26.42 23.18 -0.99
CA LEU A 550 25.88 24.17 -0.05
C LEU A 550 26.28 25.58 -0.49
N ASN A 551 25.28 26.38 -0.85
CA ASN A 551 25.42 27.79 -1.18
C ASN A 551 25.22 28.63 0.08
N GLY A 552 26.28 28.70 0.90
CA GLY A 552 26.30 29.39 2.20
C GLY A 552 27.50 28.94 3.05
N GLN A 553 27.60 29.44 4.29
CA GLN A 553 28.57 28.90 5.24
C GLN A 553 28.06 27.58 5.83
N ALA A 554 28.91 26.55 5.88
CA ALA A 554 28.59 25.27 6.53
C ALA A 554 28.57 25.35 8.07
N VAL A 555 28.87 26.52 8.64
CA VAL A 555 28.75 26.85 10.07
C VAL A 555 28.02 28.19 10.18
N GLY A 556 27.07 28.32 11.11
CA GLY A 556 26.39 29.58 11.41
C GLY A 556 25.68 29.53 12.78
N THR A 557 25.08 30.62 13.22
CA THR A 557 24.25 30.68 14.45
C THR A 557 22.77 30.50 14.11
N SER A 558 21.99 29.88 15.00
CA SER A 558 20.54 29.84 14.85
C SER A 558 19.94 31.26 14.90
N PRO A 559 18.98 31.64 14.03
CA PRO A 559 18.50 30.88 12.87
C PRO A 559 19.46 30.95 11.67
N HIS A 560 19.98 29.81 11.21
CA HIS A 560 20.95 29.78 10.11
C HIS A 560 20.27 29.54 8.76
N PHE A 561 20.55 30.36 7.75
CA PHE A 561 19.99 30.21 6.40
C PHE A 561 20.94 29.45 5.48
N ILE A 562 20.43 28.40 4.84
CA ILE A 562 21.15 27.64 3.81
C ILE A 562 20.36 27.57 2.50
N GLN A 563 21.08 27.60 1.38
CA GLN A 563 20.61 27.13 0.08
C GLN A 563 21.44 25.91 -0.33
N TYR A 564 20.80 24.90 -0.93
CA TYR A 564 21.43 23.64 -1.33
C TYR A 564 21.00 23.24 -2.74
N SER A 565 21.88 22.56 -3.46
CA SER A 565 21.66 22.04 -4.82
C SER A 565 22.40 20.72 -5.03
N VAL A 566 21.89 19.87 -5.93
CA VAL A 566 22.50 18.58 -6.26
C VAL A 566 23.39 18.71 -7.50
N GLU A 567 24.63 18.23 -7.42
CA GLU A 567 25.59 18.33 -8.54
C GLU A 567 25.45 17.13 -9.49
N LEU A 568 24.48 17.20 -10.41
CA LEU A 568 24.29 16.22 -11.48
C LEU A 568 24.19 16.90 -12.86
N PRO A 569 24.58 16.20 -13.95
CA PRO A 569 24.26 16.64 -15.31
C PRO A 569 22.76 16.89 -15.47
N ARG A 570 22.39 17.98 -16.15
CA ARG A 570 20.98 18.36 -16.36
C ARG A 570 20.15 17.25 -16.99
N GLU A 571 20.73 16.54 -17.95
CA GLU A 571 20.17 15.36 -18.63
C GLU A 571 19.89 14.16 -17.70
N LYS A 572 20.48 14.14 -16.49
CA LYS A 572 20.16 13.17 -15.43
C LYS A 572 19.13 13.68 -14.43
N LEU A 573 18.97 15.00 -14.28
CA LEU A 573 17.94 15.61 -13.43
C LEU A 573 16.59 15.77 -14.15
N GLU A 574 16.58 15.79 -15.48
CA GLU A 574 15.38 15.95 -16.30
C GLU A 574 14.45 14.72 -16.21
N GLY A 575 13.40 14.83 -15.38
CA GLY A 575 12.51 13.71 -15.07
C GLY A 575 13.09 12.73 -14.03
N ALA A 576 13.96 13.21 -13.14
CA ALA A 576 14.40 12.46 -11.96
C ALA A 576 13.52 12.76 -10.75
N ASP A 577 13.34 11.74 -9.91
CA ASP A 577 12.67 11.82 -8.62
C ASP A 577 13.69 12.22 -7.56
N ILE A 578 13.53 13.41 -6.97
CA ILE A 578 14.48 14.00 -6.01
C ILE A 578 13.86 14.03 -4.62
N LEU A 579 14.66 13.80 -3.59
CA LEU A 579 14.23 13.82 -2.19
C LEU A 579 15.32 14.44 -1.31
N TRP A 580 15.06 15.65 -0.81
CA TRP A 580 15.90 16.31 0.20
C TRP A 580 15.40 16.01 1.61
N GLN A 581 16.35 15.82 2.53
CA GLN A 581 16.11 15.59 3.95
C GLN A 581 17.09 16.39 4.82
N ASP A 582 16.63 16.85 5.98
CA ASP A 582 17.42 17.40 7.09
C ASP A 582 17.32 16.43 8.28
N ASN A 583 18.42 15.76 8.63
CA ASN A 583 18.45 14.74 9.69
C ASN A 583 17.39 13.62 9.48
N GLY A 584 17.04 13.32 8.22
CA GLY A 584 16.00 12.36 7.83
C GLY A 584 14.59 12.95 7.68
N VAL A 585 14.34 14.18 8.12
CA VAL A 585 13.06 14.88 7.95
C VAL A 585 12.99 15.51 6.56
N TRP A 586 11.93 15.25 5.79
CA TRP A 586 11.76 15.75 4.43
C TRP A 586 11.81 17.28 4.31
N LEU A 587 12.34 17.78 3.18
CA LEU A 587 12.50 19.22 2.87
C LEU A 587 11.78 19.66 1.59
N ASN A 588 12.04 18.98 0.47
CA ASN A 588 11.43 19.18 -0.86
C ASN A 588 11.96 18.13 -1.85
N ASP A 589 11.46 18.18 -3.07
CA ASP A 589 11.69 17.32 -4.23
C ASP A 589 12.24 18.09 -5.45
N GLU A 590 12.78 19.29 -5.23
CA GLU A 590 13.35 20.14 -6.29
C GLU A 590 14.86 19.91 -6.46
N PRO A 591 15.48 20.17 -7.63
CA PRO A 591 16.94 20.06 -7.81
C PRO A 591 17.77 21.02 -6.92
N SER A 592 17.11 22.02 -6.34
CA SER A 592 17.72 22.94 -5.37
C SER A 592 16.65 23.50 -4.43
N GLY A 593 17.01 23.71 -3.16
CA GLY A 593 16.10 24.22 -2.15
C GLY A 593 16.75 25.21 -1.19
N ARG A 594 15.93 25.76 -0.30
CA ARG A 594 16.32 26.72 0.75
C ARG A 594 15.74 26.26 2.08
N LYS A 595 16.45 26.49 3.18
CA LYS A 595 16.01 26.11 4.53
C LYS A 595 16.58 27.09 5.56
N ILE A 596 15.76 27.42 6.54
CA ILE A 596 16.20 28.04 7.79
C ILE A 596 16.33 26.92 8.82
N LEU A 597 17.51 26.79 9.43
CA LEU A 597 17.82 25.85 10.49
C LEU A 597 17.71 26.59 11.83
N THR A 598 16.63 26.35 12.56
CA THR A 598 16.31 27.03 13.83
C THR A 598 16.78 26.26 15.07
N ALA A 599 17.16 24.99 14.93
CA ALA A 599 17.75 24.20 16.00
C ALA A 599 19.28 24.39 16.01
N PRO A 600 19.91 24.64 17.17
CA PRO A 600 21.34 24.45 17.35
C PRO A 600 21.70 22.95 17.25
N GLY A 601 22.83 22.62 16.64
CA GLY A 601 23.31 21.24 16.47
C GLY A 601 23.92 20.94 15.10
N HIS A 602 24.16 19.65 14.83
CA HIS A 602 24.51 19.18 13.50
C HIS A 602 23.26 18.88 12.67
N HIS A 603 23.23 19.39 11.45
CA HIS A 603 22.22 19.12 10.45
C HIS A 603 22.83 18.38 9.26
N ASN A 604 22.40 17.14 9.04
CA ASN A 604 22.79 16.34 7.89
C ASN A 604 21.78 16.58 6.76
N ILE A 605 22.16 17.43 5.81
CA ILE A 605 21.37 17.72 4.60
C ILE A 605 21.69 16.65 3.56
N SER A 606 20.81 15.66 3.43
CA SER A 606 20.96 14.55 2.48
C SER A 606 20.00 14.65 1.30
N VAL A 607 20.44 14.14 0.14
CA VAL A 607 19.64 14.02 -1.07
C VAL A 607 19.66 12.57 -1.56
N ILE A 608 18.52 12.10 -2.05
CA ILE A 608 18.39 10.92 -2.89
C ILE A 608 17.86 11.39 -4.25
N VAL A 609 18.42 10.89 -5.34
CA VAL A 609 17.95 11.14 -6.71
C VAL A 609 17.80 9.81 -7.41
N VAL A 610 16.58 9.46 -7.83
CA VAL A 610 16.31 8.33 -8.72
C VAL A 610 16.07 8.89 -10.12
N THR A 611 17.02 8.65 -11.01
CA THR A 611 16.96 9.18 -12.38
C THR A 611 15.99 8.38 -13.25
N ARG A 612 15.57 8.92 -14.40
CA ARG A 612 14.59 8.29 -15.30
C ARG A 612 14.98 6.88 -15.78
N ASP A 613 16.27 6.55 -15.81
CA ASP A 613 16.80 5.21 -16.09
C ASP A 613 16.95 4.31 -14.84
N ASP A 614 16.20 4.63 -13.76
CA ASP A 614 16.11 3.92 -12.49
C ASP A 614 17.46 3.79 -11.74
N VAL A 615 18.40 4.72 -12.02
CA VAL A 615 19.70 4.80 -11.36
C VAL A 615 19.61 5.70 -10.14
N GLU A 616 19.82 5.10 -8.96
CA GLU A 616 19.84 5.78 -7.67
C GLU A 616 21.22 6.44 -7.39
N TYR A 617 21.16 7.71 -6.98
CA TYR A 617 22.28 8.51 -6.47
C TYR A 617 21.95 8.98 -5.04
N ARG A 618 22.93 8.96 -4.14
CA ARG A 618 22.83 9.55 -2.79
C ARG A 618 23.96 10.51 -2.51
N GLY A 619 23.64 11.63 -1.87
CA GLY A 619 24.59 12.65 -1.43
C GLY A 619 24.22 13.20 -0.07
N ASN A 620 25.19 13.77 0.65
CA ASN A 620 24.91 14.51 1.88
C ASN A 620 25.99 15.56 2.17
N ALA A 621 25.61 16.59 2.93
CA ALA A 621 26.51 17.58 3.50
C ALA A 621 26.08 17.92 4.93
N THR A 622 27.05 18.15 5.82
CA THR A 622 26.78 18.52 7.21
C THR A 622 26.88 20.03 7.39
N VAL A 623 25.90 20.60 8.08
CA VAL A 623 25.88 21.99 8.54
C VAL A 623 25.94 22.01 10.06
N GLN A 624 26.78 22.87 10.64
CA GLN A 624 26.77 23.19 12.06
C GLN A 624 25.93 24.44 12.30
N VAL A 625 24.93 24.33 13.17
CA VAL A 625 24.24 25.48 13.74
C VAL A 625 24.69 25.63 15.19
N LEU A 626 25.15 26.82 15.54
CA LEU A 626 25.57 27.20 16.88
C LEU A 626 24.40 27.85 17.63
N GLU A 627 24.43 27.81 18.96
CA GLU A 627 23.49 28.59 19.76
C GLU A 627 23.67 30.09 19.50
N PRO A 628 22.59 30.90 19.57
CA PRO A 628 22.71 32.34 19.52
C PRO A 628 23.57 32.81 20.72
N GLY A 629 24.62 33.60 20.47
CA GLY A 629 25.44 34.14 21.54
C GLY A 629 24.61 35.05 22.48
N PRO A 630 24.99 35.19 23.77
CA PRO A 630 24.17 35.85 24.80
C PRO A 630 23.90 37.36 24.59
N GLY A 631 24.39 37.96 23.49
CA GLY A 631 24.05 39.31 23.05
C GLY A 631 23.21 39.39 21.75
N SER A 632 22.86 38.27 21.13
CA SER A 632 22.12 38.20 19.84
C SER A 632 20.60 38.09 20.00
N ALA A 633 20.05 38.76 21.03
CA ALA A 633 18.63 38.68 21.35
C ALA A 633 17.78 39.58 20.43
N ALA A 634 16.82 38.96 19.73
CA ALA A 634 15.74 39.57 18.94
C ALA A 634 16.16 40.41 17.70
N TYR A 635 16.02 39.78 16.53
CA TYR A 635 15.72 40.40 15.24
C TYR A 635 14.59 39.62 14.56
#